data_AF-A0A1R0W9S0-F1
#
_entry.id   AF-A0A1R0W9S0-F1
#
_cell.length_a   1.000
_cell.length_b   1.000
_cell.length_c   1.000
_cell.angle_alpha   90.00
_cell.angle_beta   90.00
_cell.angle_gamma   90.00
#
_symmetry.space_group_name_H-M   'P 1'
#
loop_
_entity.id
_entity.type
_entity.pdbx_description
1 polymer ?
#
loop_
_entity_poly.entity_id
_entity_poly.type
_entity_poly.pdbx_seq_one_letter_code
_entity_poly.pdbx_strand_id
1 'polypeptide(L)'
;MYFWKKHKSKLIIGLLSILLVASAALNIHLMDYKEAQRETNERLWNEAVGRGFTLPIEDITYLTEKLKTDDLLETDEVVSRLDAAARSLELGSISLQQMEPYFRQQDSASTRVMANLLQDYHQYVESDLLQPLQSTNNLRHKSHQLLLEDLDRLQEDLVYLKGVMSKQSVTKDKPTDIQQTWKQAIQRMVEQNPDHAFHQGIREKYDWI
;
A
#
# COMPACT_ATOMS: atom_id res chain seq x y z
N MET A 1 68.79 0.23 -16.51
CA MET A 1 67.61 0.62 -15.68
C MET A 1 66.27 0.71 -16.43
N TYR A 2 66.23 0.49 -17.76
CA TYR A 2 64.99 0.61 -18.58
C TYR A 2 64.14 -0.67 -18.66
N PHE A 3 64.74 -1.85 -18.47
CA PHE A 3 64.10 -3.16 -18.68
C PHE A 3 63.09 -3.53 -17.57
N TRP A 4 63.42 -3.19 -16.32
CA TRP A 4 62.59 -3.49 -15.15
C TRP A 4 61.31 -2.62 -15.04
N LYS A 5 61.35 -1.39 -15.58
CA LYS A 5 60.18 -0.47 -15.58
C LYS A 5 59.10 -0.96 -16.55
N LYS A 6 59.50 -1.51 -17.70
CA LYS A 6 58.62 -2.00 -18.77
C LYS A 6 57.86 -3.27 -18.37
N HIS A 7 58.49 -4.18 -17.62
CA HIS A 7 57.84 -5.38 -17.08
C HIS A 7 56.84 -5.08 -15.96
N LYS A 8 57.16 -4.13 -15.07
CA LYS A 8 56.21 -3.66 -14.04
C LYS A 8 54.97 -3.01 -14.67
N SER A 9 55.13 -2.19 -15.72
CA SER A 9 53.98 -1.63 -16.43
C SER A 9 53.09 -2.69 -17.08
N LYS A 10 53.66 -3.75 -17.69
CA LYS A 10 52.85 -4.85 -18.27
C LYS A 10 52.07 -5.63 -17.21
N LEU A 11 52.66 -5.87 -16.04
CA LEU A 11 51.98 -6.52 -14.92
C LEU A 11 50.85 -5.63 -14.37
N ILE A 12 51.09 -4.33 -14.18
CA ILE A 12 50.07 -3.38 -13.72
C ILE A 12 48.91 -3.27 -14.72
N ILE A 13 49.22 -3.20 -16.03
CA ILE A 13 48.19 -3.18 -17.08
C ILE A 13 47.38 -4.48 -17.07
N GLY A 14 48.04 -5.64 -16.96
CA GLY A 14 47.34 -6.92 -16.86
C GLY A 14 46.40 -7.02 -15.65
N LEU A 15 46.84 -6.52 -14.49
CA LEU A 15 46.07 -6.52 -13.25
C LEU A 15 44.87 -5.57 -13.32
N LEU A 16 45.05 -4.38 -13.91
CA LEU A 16 43.95 -3.43 -14.18
C LEU A 16 42.92 -3.99 -15.17
N SER A 17 43.36 -4.68 -16.22
CA SER A 17 42.45 -5.33 -17.17
C SER A 17 41.62 -6.42 -16.51
N ILE A 18 42.20 -7.23 -15.62
CA ILE A 18 41.47 -8.25 -14.85
C ILE A 18 40.45 -7.62 -13.91
N LEU A 19 40.82 -6.55 -13.18
CA LEU A 19 39.90 -5.79 -12.33
C LEU A 19 38.74 -5.19 -13.13
N LEU A 20 39.02 -4.68 -14.33
CA LEU A 20 38.01 -4.08 -15.19
C LEU A 20 37.02 -5.13 -15.72
N VAL A 21 37.51 -6.29 -16.15
CA VAL A 21 36.66 -7.42 -16.58
C VAL A 21 35.85 -7.98 -15.41
N ALA A 22 36.46 -8.13 -14.23
CA ALA A 22 35.76 -8.57 -13.03
C ALA A 22 34.67 -7.58 -12.60
N SER A 23 34.96 -6.27 -12.64
CA SER A 23 33.98 -5.22 -12.35
C SER A 23 32.84 -5.20 -13.37
N ALA A 24 33.12 -5.43 -14.66
CA ALA A 24 32.09 -5.51 -15.69
C ALA A 24 31.19 -6.73 -15.49
N ALA A 25 31.78 -7.91 -15.23
CA ALA A 25 31.03 -9.14 -14.97
C ALA A 25 30.14 -9.01 -13.71
N LEU A 26 30.67 -8.41 -12.65
CA LEU A 26 29.92 -8.18 -11.41
C LEU A 26 28.81 -7.16 -11.63
N ASN A 27 29.04 -6.11 -12.43
CA ASN A 27 28.01 -5.14 -12.78
C ASN A 27 26.87 -5.75 -13.61
N ILE A 28 27.17 -6.67 -14.54
CA ILE A 28 26.15 -7.39 -15.33
C ILE A 28 25.27 -8.24 -14.39
N HIS A 29 25.87 -9.05 -13.52
CA HIS A 29 25.11 -9.84 -12.55
C HIS A 29 24.27 -8.99 -11.59
N LEU A 30 24.80 -7.83 -11.16
CA LEU A 30 24.04 -6.88 -10.35
C LEU A 30 22.92 -6.20 -11.15
N MET A 31 23.04 -6.08 -12.47
CA MET A 31 22.01 -5.50 -13.32
C MET A 31 20.78 -6.40 -13.36
N ASP A 32 20.97 -7.70 -13.61
CA ASP A 32 19.88 -8.70 -13.60
C ASP A 32 19.18 -8.73 -12.23
N TYR A 33 19.96 -8.67 -11.14
CA TYR A 33 19.41 -8.61 -9.79
C TYR A 33 18.57 -7.36 -9.55
N LYS A 34 19.05 -6.18 -9.99
CA LYS A 34 18.33 -4.91 -9.86
C LYS A 34 17.05 -4.91 -10.69
N GLU A 35 17.06 -5.51 -11.87
CA GLU A 35 15.89 -5.61 -12.74
C GLU A 35 14.83 -6.53 -12.14
N ALA A 36 15.21 -7.70 -11.63
CA ALA A 36 14.30 -8.61 -10.93
C ALA A 36 13.71 -7.98 -9.65
N GLN A 37 14.53 -7.25 -8.89
CA GLN A 37 14.07 -6.53 -7.70
C GLN A 37 13.07 -5.42 -8.08
N ARG A 38 13.34 -4.70 -9.18
CA ARG A 38 12.45 -3.67 -9.71
C ARG A 38 11.09 -4.25 -10.11
N GLU A 39 11.08 -5.33 -10.90
CA GLU A 39 9.85 -6.01 -11.32
C GLU A 39 9.05 -6.50 -10.11
N THR A 40 9.74 -7.08 -9.12
CA THR A 40 9.11 -7.53 -7.87
C THR A 40 8.43 -6.37 -7.13
N ASN A 41 9.09 -5.23 -7.03
CA ASN A 41 8.54 -4.05 -6.35
C ASN A 41 7.36 -3.43 -7.13
N GLU A 42 7.45 -3.36 -8.45
CA GLU A 42 6.33 -2.89 -9.29
C GLU A 42 5.11 -3.81 -9.14
N ARG A 43 5.33 -5.13 -9.13
CA ARG A 43 4.26 -6.12 -8.87
C ARG A 43 3.63 -5.91 -7.50
N LEU A 44 4.43 -5.80 -6.43
CA LEU A 44 3.91 -5.59 -5.07
C LEU A 44 3.16 -4.27 -4.93
N TRP A 45 3.65 -3.20 -5.58
CA TRP A 45 2.96 -1.91 -5.61
C TRP A 45 1.60 -2.02 -6.30
N ASN A 46 1.56 -2.68 -7.46
CA ASN A 46 0.33 -2.90 -8.20
C ASN A 46 -0.63 -3.82 -7.45
N GLU A 47 -0.13 -4.81 -6.71
CA GLU A 47 -0.95 -5.63 -5.82
C GLU A 47 -1.52 -4.83 -4.66
N ALA A 48 -0.75 -3.91 -4.07
CA ALA A 48 -1.26 -3.01 -3.06
C ALA A 48 -2.34 -2.06 -3.61
N VAL A 49 -2.18 -1.52 -4.82
CA VAL A 49 -3.23 -0.72 -5.50
C VAL A 49 -4.46 -1.56 -5.86
N GLY A 50 -4.24 -2.75 -6.42
CA GLY A 50 -5.30 -3.63 -6.88
C GLY A 50 -6.10 -4.20 -5.71
N ARG A 51 -5.43 -4.96 -4.83
CA ARG A 51 -6.06 -5.63 -3.69
C ARG A 51 -6.40 -4.64 -2.58
N GLY A 52 -5.49 -3.74 -2.23
CA GLY A 52 -5.68 -2.82 -1.10
C GLY A 52 -6.66 -1.68 -1.37
N PHE A 53 -6.97 -1.38 -2.64
CA PHE A 53 -7.91 -0.29 -2.96
C PHE A 53 -8.96 -0.69 -3.99
N THR A 54 -8.56 -1.22 -5.15
CA THR A 54 -9.51 -1.41 -6.25
C THR A 54 -10.62 -2.39 -5.90
N LEU A 55 -10.28 -3.58 -5.41
CA LEU A 55 -11.26 -4.59 -5.01
C LEU A 55 -12.19 -4.13 -3.87
N PRO A 56 -11.69 -3.59 -2.73
CA PRO A 56 -12.59 -3.14 -1.67
C PRO A 56 -13.47 -1.98 -2.14
N ILE A 57 -12.97 -1.06 -2.98
CA ILE A 57 -13.80 0.00 -3.56
C ILE A 57 -14.94 -0.60 -4.40
N GLU A 58 -14.68 -1.63 -5.21
CA GLU A 58 -15.73 -2.29 -6.01
C GLU A 58 -16.82 -2.91 -5.12
N ASP A 59 -16.43 -3.65 -4.09
CA ASP A 59 -17.37 -4.26 -3.15
C ASP A 59 -18.18 -3.21 -2.35
N ILE A 60 -17.51 -2.17 -1.86
CA ILE A 60 -18.17 -1.09 -1.13
C ILE A 60 -19.10 -0.29 -2.04
N THR A 61 -18.68 0.04 -3.27
CA THR A 61 -19.51 0.74 -4.24
C THR A 61 -20.78 -0.03 -4.53
N TYR A 62 -20.67 -1.34 -4.74
CA TYR A 62 -21.82 -2.22 -4.94
C TYR A 62 -22.80 -2.15 -3.76
N LEU A 63 -22.30 -2.26 -2.52
CA LEU A 63 -23.15 -2.18 -1.32
C LEU A 63 -23.81 -0.82 -1.19
N THR A 64 -23.05 0.27 -1.33
CA THR A 64 -23.54 1.64 -1.27
C THR A 64 -24.66 1.89 -2.30
N GLU A 65 -24.48 1.47 -3.56
CA GLU A 65 -25.49 1.64 -4.60
C GLU A 65 -26.78 0.89 -4.26
N LYS A 66 -26.65 -0.36 -3.80
CA LYS A 66 -27.80 -1.20 -3.45
C LYS A 66 -28.57 -0.72 -2.23
N LEU A 67 -27.85 -0.30 -1.19
CA LEU A 67 -28.43 0.31 0.02
C LEU A 67 -29.17 1.61 -0.35
N LYS A 68 -28.59 2.48 -1.18
CA LYS A 68 -29.25 3.72 -1.65
C LYS A 68 -30.57 3.48 -2.40
N THR A 69 -30.66 2.38 -3.16
CA THR A 69 -31.87 2.05 -3.92
C THR A 69 -32.96 1.35 -3.09
N ASP A 70 -32.72 1.09 -1.80
CA ASP A 70 -33.60 0.33 -0.91
C ASP A 70 -33.97 -1.06 -1.49
N ASP A 71 -33.09 -1.59 -2.35
CA ASP A 71 -33.16 -2.95 -2.82
C ASP A 71 -32.95 -3.83 -1.58
N LEU A 72 -33.81 -4.83 -1.39
CA LEU A 72 -33.69 -5.83 -0.31
C LEU A 72 -32.39 -6.60 -0.50
N LEU A 73 -31.29 -6.05 0.02
CA LEU A 73 -30.03 -6.74 0.20
C LEU A 73 -30.21 -7.72 1.35
N GLU A 74 -30.05 -9.00 1.05
CA GLU A 74 -29.97 -10.01 2.08
C GLU A 74 -28.75 -9.74 2.96
N THR A 75 -28.90 -9.89 4.28
CA THR A 75 -27.81 -9.63 5.23
C THR A 75 -26.57 -10.47 4.90
N ASP A 76 -26.76 -11.70 4.42
CA ASP A 76 -25.68 -12.59 3.98
C ASP A 76 -24.86 -12.02 2.81
N GLU A 77 -25.50 -11.30 1.88
CA GLU A 77 -24.79 -10.67 0.76
C GLU A 77 -23.94 -9.49 1.24
N VAL A 78 -24.49 -8.67 2.14
CA VAL A 78 -23.77 -7.55 2.75
C VAL A 78 -22.55 -8.06 3.52
N VAL A 79 -22.75 -9.09 4.35
CA VAL A 79 -21.68 -9.73 5.13
C VAL A 79 -20.59 -10.30 4.20
N SER A 80 -20.98 -11.03 3.16
CA SER A 80 -20.03 -11.63 2.21
C SER A 80 -19.16 -10.60 1.50
N ARG A 81 -19.77 -9.48 1.08
CA ARG A 81 -19.06 -8.38 0.41
C ARG A 81 -18.13 -7.63 1.36
N LEU A 82 -18.56 -7.36 2.59
CA LEU A 82 -17.71 -6.70 3.59
C LEU A 82 -16.53 -7.58 4.00
N ASP A 83 -16.74 -8.88 4.16
CA ASP A 83 -15.67 -9.87 4.40
C ASP A 83 -14.66 -9.89 3.22
N ALA A 84 -15.15 -9.85 1.97
CA ALA A 84 -14.28 -9.75 0.79
C ALA A 84 -13.46 -8.44 0.76
N ALA A 85 -14.09 -7.31 1.09
CA ALA A 85 -13.41 -6.02 1.19
C ALA A 85 -12.35 -6.02 2.30
N ALA A 86 -12.67 -6.52 3.50
CA ALA A 86 -11.74 -6.63 4.63
C ALA A 86 -10.49 -7.46 4.30
N ARG A 87 -10.69 -8.63 3.68
CA ARG A 87 -9.58 -9.48 3.21
C ARG A 87 -8.72 -8.79 2.15
N SER A 88 -9.36 -8.04 1.25
CA SER A 88 -8.63 -7.33 0.19
C SER A 88 -7.75 -6.21 0.76
N LEU A 89 -8.25 -5.47 1.75
CA LEU A 89 -7.48 -4.48 2.52
C LEU A 89 -6.27 -5.11 3.23
N GLU A 90 -6.46 -6.27 3.88
CA GLU A 90 -5.37 -7.03 4.52
C GLU A 90 -4.28 -7.42 3.52
N LEU A 91 -4.67 -7.99 2.38
CA LEU A 91 -3.74 -8.42 1.35
C LEU A 91 -2.95 -7.23 0.78
N GLY A 92 -3.60 -6.07 0.60
CA GLY A 92 -2.92 -4.84 0.21
C GLY A 92 -1.88 -4.37 1.24
N SER A 93 -2.22 -4.44 2.54
CA SER A 93 -1.29 -4.16 3.63
C SER A 93 -0.08 -5.09 3.59
N ILE A 94 -0.29 -6.40 3.42
CA ILE A 94 0.78 -7.39 3.31
C ILE A 94 1.70 -7.09 2.12
N SER A 95 1.16 -6.74 0.96
CA SER A 95 1.97 -6.34 -0.21
C SER A 95 2.87 -5.14 0.11
N LEU A 96 2.36 -4.12 0.82
CA LEU A 96 3.15 -2.97 1.26
C LEU A 96 4.23 -3.35 2.29
N GLN A 97 3.92 -4.23 3.23
CA GLN A 97 4.90 -4.71 4.21
C GLN A 97 6.06 -5.46 3.54
N GLN A 98 5.77 -6.24 2.50
CA GLN A 98 6.80 -6.96 1.72
C GLN A 98 7.74 -6.00 0.98
N MET A 99 7.31 -4.76 0.70
CA MET A 99 8.13 -3.72 0.08
C MET A 99 9.01 -2.94 1.07
N GLU A 100 8.84 -3.13 2.38
CA GLU A 100 9.62 -2.42 3.41
C GLU A 100 11.15 -2.50 3.20
N PRO A 101 11.75 -3.65 2.83
CA PRO A 101 13.19 -3.73 2.58
C PRO A 101 13.66 -2.78 1.47
N TYR A 102 12.86 -2.60 0.42
CA TYR A 102 13.19 -1.69 -0.68
C TYR A 102 13.17 -0.23 -0.22
N PHE A 103 12.14 0.18 0.52
CA PHE A 103 12.01 1.54 1.04
C PHE A 103 13.15 1.90 2.00
N ARG A 104 13.55 0.95 2.86
CA ARG A 104 14.65 1.16 3.80
C ARG A 104 16.02 1.25 3.13
N GLN A 105 16.26 0.42 2.12
CA GLN A 105 17.55 0.38 1.42
C GLN A 105 17.85 1.67 0.64
N GLN A 106 16.83 2.31 0.09
CA GLN A 106 16.99 3.46 -0.79
C GLN A 106 17.19 4.77 0.00
N ASP A 107 16.41 5.04 1.05
CA ASP A 107 16.43 6.36 1.71
C ASP A 107 16.01 6.37 3.20
N SER A 108 16.12 5.24 3.92
CA SER A 108 15.55 5.12 5.30
C SER A 108 14.05 5.42 5.39
N ALA A 109 13.34 5.36 4.25
CA ALA A 109 11.89 5.47 4.21
C ALA A 109 11.23 4.17 4.69
N SER A 110 9.91 4.21 4.89
CA SER A 110 9.14 3.04 5.31
C SER A 110 7.76 3.01 4.68
N THR A 111 7.31 1.80 4.34
CA THR A 111 5.94 1.55 3.90
C THR A 111 4.96 1.37 5.04
N ARG A 112 5.44 1.31 6.29
CA ARG A 112 4.63 1.01 7.48
C ARG A 112 3.43 1.92 7.66
N VAL A 113 3.54 3.21 7.36
CA VAL A 113 2.40 4.13 7.50
C VAL A 113 1.27 3.74 6.54
N MET A 114 1.60 3.39 5.29
CA MET A 114 0.63 2.97 4.29
C MET A 114 0.03 1.60 4.64
N ALA A 115 0.87 0.65 5.06
CA ALA A 115 0.43 -0.68 5.47
C ALA A 115 -0.46 -0.63 6.72
N ASN A 116 -0.07 0.14 7.74
CA ASN A 116 -0.83 0.28 8.96
C ASN A 116 -2.19 0.93 8.70
N LEU A 117 -2.27 1.93 7.82
CA LEU A 117 -3.56 2.52 7.46
C LEU A 117 -4.50 1.51 6.80
N LEU A 118 -4.01 0.69 5.87
CA LEU A 118 -4.82 -0.39 5.28
C LEU A 118 -5.26 -1.41 6.34
N GLN A 119 -4.39 -1.70 7.30
CA GLN A 119 -4.76 -2.56 8.44
C GLN A 119 -5.82 -1.92 9.33
N ASP A 120 -5.77 -0.60 9.53
CA ASP A 120 -6.76 0.15 10.28
C ASP A 120 -8.12 0.09 9.58
N TYR A 121 -8.15 0.24 8.25
CA TYR A 121 -9.36 0.05 7.46
C TYR A 121 -9.88 -1.38 7.52
N HIS A 122 -9.01 -2.39 7.45
CA HIS A 122 -9.42 -3.78 7.65
C HIS A 122 -10.11 -3.94 9.02
N GLN A 123 -9.48 -3.41 10.08
CA GLN A 123 -10.02 -3.54 11.45
C GLN A 123 -11.35 -2.82 11.61
N TYR A 124 -11.49 -1.65 10.97
CA TYR A 124 -12.74 -0.90 10.93
C TYR A 124 -13.85 -1.70 10.23
N VAL A 125 -13.58 -2.26 9.05
CA VAL A 125 -14.57 -3.07 8.32
C VAL A 125 -14.96 -4.32 9.13
N GLU A 126 -13.99 -5.04 9.69
CA GLU A 126 -14.24 -6.23 10.51
C GLU A 126 -15.03 -5.92 11.78
N SER A 127 -14.54 -4.99 12.60
CA SER A 127 -15.02 -4.79 13.96
C SER A 127 -16.26 -3.90 13.99
N ASP A 128 -16.26 -2.83 13.20
CA ASP A 128 -17.30 -1.80 13.29
C ASP A 128 -18.41 -2.00 12.26
N LEU A 129 -18.15 -2.68 11.13
CA LEU A 129 -19.17 -2.92 10.10
C LEU A 129 -19.66 -4.37 10.08
N LEU A 130 -18.77 -5.35 10.02
CA LEU A 130 -19.10 -6.76 9.82
C LEU A 130 -19.65 -7.44 11.09
N GLN A 131 -18.92 -7.35 12.21
CA GLN A 131 -19.31 -8.00 13.48
C GLN A 131 -20.73 -7.63 13.96
N PRO A 132 -21.18 -6.36 13.89
CA PRO A 132 -22.55 -5.99 14.27
C PRO A 132 -23.62 -6.68 13.42
N LEU A 133 -23.37 -6.87 12.12
CA LEU A 133 -24.30 -7.53 11.20
C LEU A 133 -24.41 -9.03 11.48
N GLN A 134 -23.26 -9.68 11.72
CA GLN A 134 -23.21 -11.10 12.08
C GLN A 134 -23.86 -11.38 13.44
N SER A 135 -23.72 -10.46 14.40
CA SER A 135 -24.24 -10.64 15.77
C SER A 135 -25.76 -10.46 15.87
N THR A 136 -26.33 -9.60 15.02
CA THR A 136 -27.76 -9.25 15.08
C THR A 136 -28.61 -10.04 14.08
N ASN A 137 -27.97 -10.69 13.08
CA ASN A 137 -28.61 -11.45 12.00
C ASN A 137 -29.74 -10.66 11.29
N ASN A 138 -29.70 -9.33 11.37
CA ASN A 138 -30.74 -8.45 10.89
C ASN A 138 -30.15 -7.04 10.69
N LEU A 139 -30.11 -6.59 9.44
CA LEU A 139 -29.77 -5.21 9.04
C LEU A 139 -30.67 -4.13 9.68
N ARG A 140 -31.71 -4.51 10.44
CA ARG A 140 -32.64 -3.58 11.08
C ARG A 140 -32.11 -2.83 12.29
N HIS A 141 -30.99 -3.24 12.92
CA HIS A 141 -30.60 -2.66 14.21
C HIS A 141 -29.39 -1.71 14.23
N LYS A 142 -28.47 -1.79 13.25
CA LYS A 142 -27.57 -0.68 12.89
C LYS A 142 -28.30 0.02 11.74
N SER A 143 -28.88 1.20 11.98
CA SER A 143 -29.80 1.81 11.01
C SER A 143 -29.16 1.78 9.63
N HIS A 144 -29.87 1.24 8.64
CA HIS A 144 -29.43 1.19 7.23
C HIS A 144 -28.68 2.48 6.83
N GLN A 145 -29.20 3.63 7.27
CA GLN A 145 -28.57 4.93 7.11
C GLN A 145 -27.15 5.04 7.72
N LEU A 146 -26.90 4.58 8.95
CA LEU A 146 -25.55 4.58 9.55
C LEU A 146 -24.59 3.67 8.78
N LEU A 147 -25.03 2.48 8.37
CA LEU A 147 -24.18 1.60 7.55
C LEU A 147 -23.86 2.27 6.20
N LEU A 148 -24.85 2.92 5.57
CA LEU A 148 -24.64 3.64 4.33
C LEU A 148 -23.68 4.82 4.50
N GLU A 149 -23.82 5.59 5.58
CA GLU A 149 -22.90 6.69 5.91
C GLU A 149 -21.47 6.19 6.14
N ASP A 150 -21.31 5.09 6.88
CA ASP A 150 -20.01 4.44 7.12
C ASP A 150 -19.36 3.96 5.80
N LEU A 151 -20.16 3.37 4.90
CA LEU A 151 -19.69 2.86 3.61
C LEU A 151 -19.37 3.97 2.61
N ASP A 152 -20.21 5.00 2.52
CA ASP A 152 -19.95 6.19 1.70
C ASP A 152 -18.63 6.83 2.13
N ARG A 153 -18.41 6.98 3.45
CA ARG A 153 -17.17 7.55 3.99
C ARG A 153 -15.95 6.70 3.62
N LEU A 154 -16.03 5.40 3.86
CA LEU A 154 -14.96 4.47 3.54
C LEU A 154 -14.63 4.48 2.04
N GLN A 155 -15.65 4.53 1.18
CA GLN A 155 -15.48 4.60 -0.26
C GLN A 155 -14.73 5.87 -0.68
N GLU A 156 -15.13 7.04 -0.15
CA GLU A 156 -14.48 8.31 -0.43
C GLU A 156 -13.00 8.29 -0.08
N ASP A 157 -12.67 7.81 1.13
CA ASP A 157 -11.29 7.72 1.61
C ASP A 157 -10.45 6.78 0.73
N LEU A 158 -10.96 5.57 0.44
CA LEU A 158 -10.24 4.60 -0.38
C LEU A 158 -10.04 5.11 -1.81
N VAL A 159 -11.04 5.76 -2.42
CA VAL A 159 -10.92 6.38 -3.74
C VAL A 159 -9.87 7.49 -3.73
N TYR A 160 -9.88 8.34 -2.71
CA TYR A 160 -8.89 9.40 -2.54
C TYR A 160 -7.47 8.85 -2.44
N LEU A 161 -7.24 7.90 -1.52
CA LEU A 161 -5.94 7.29 -1.28
C LEU A 161 -5.43 6.49 -2.49
N LYS A 162 -6.32 5.75 -3.18
CA LYS A 162 -5.99 5.09 -4.45
C LYS A 162 -5.51 6.10 -5.49
N GLY A 163 -6.17 7.25 -5.57
CA GLY A 163 -5.81 8.35 -6.46
C GLY A 163 -4.44 8.96 -6.13
N VAL A 164 -4.06 9.01 -4.85
CA VAL A 164 -2.71 9.40 -4.42
C VAL A 164 -1.69 8.34 -4.84
N MET A 165 -1.96 7.06 -4.55
CA MET A 165 -1.04 5.95 -4.84
C MET A 165 -0.78 5.76 -6.33
N SER A 166 -1.83 5.91 -7.15
CA SER A 166 -1.77 5.66 -8.59
C SER A 166 -1.03 6.75 -9.36
N LYS A 167 -0.80 7.92 -8.74
CA LYS A 167 0.04 9.00 -9.31
C LYS A 167 1.52 8.78 -9.05
N GLN A 168 1.87 7.86 -8.16
CA GLN A 168 3.24 7.55 -7.78
C GLN A 168 3.75 6.34 -8.54
N SER A 169 5.05 6.34 -8.78
CA SER A 169 5.78 5.23 -9.40
C SER A 169 6.89 4.78 -8.47
N VAL A 170 6.74 3.58 -7.91
CA VAL A 170 7.71 3.04 -6.94
C VAL A 170 9.12 2.85 -7.49
N THR A 171 9.30 2.92 -8.81
CA THR A 171 10.59 2.76 -9.48
C THR A 171 11.16 4.05 -10.03
N LYS A 172 10.40 5.14 -10.01
CA LYS A 172 10.83 6.47 -10.49
C LYS A 172 10.87 7.50 -9.36
N ASP A 173 9.93 7.44 -8.43
CA ASP A 173 9.82 8.37 -7.32
C ASP A 173 10.69 7.91 -6.15
N LYS A 174 11.18 8.87 -5.37
CA LYS A 174 11.97 8.54 -4.17
C LYS A 174 11.06 7.96 -3.09
N PRO A 175 11.48 6.89 -2.39
CA PRO A 175 10.70 6.32 -1.29
C PRO A 175 10.33 7.30 -0.17
N THR A 176 11.19 8.28 0.11
CA THR A 176 10.90 9.37 1.07
C THR A 176 9.80 10.30 0.60
N ASP A 177 9.81 10.68 -0.68
CA ASP A 177 8.77 11.52 -1.28
C ASP A 177 7.42 10.78 -1.30
N ILE A 178 7.43 9.47 -1.61
CA ILE A 178 6.24 8.62 -1.54
C ILE A 178 5.69 8.62 -0.12
N GLN A 179 6.52 8.30 0.88
CA GLN A 179 6.11 8.25 2.27
C GLN A 179 5.55 9.59 2.76
N GLN A 180 6.20 10.72 2.42
CA GLN A 180 5.76 12.04 2.85
C GLN A 180 4.43 12.44 2.20
N THR A 181 4.25 12.13 0.92
CA THR A 181 2.99 12.35 0.21
C THR A 181 1.86 11.57 0.89
N TRP A 182 2.12 10.33 1.31
CA TRP A 182 1.15 9.51 2.03
C TRP A 182 0.81 10.05 3.41
N LYS A 183 1.80 10.51 4.18
CA LYS A 183 1.54 11.19 5.45
C LYS A 183 0.60 12.40 5.26
N GLN A 184 0.90 13.25 4.28
CA GLN A 184 0.06 14.40 3.96
C GLN A 184 -1.35 14.01 3.50
N ALA A 185 -1.48 12.92 2.73
CA ALA A 185 -2.78 12.41 2.30
C ALA A 185 -3.62 11.93 3.50
N ILE A 186 -3.02 11.17 4.41
CA ILE A 186 -3.70 10.69 5.63
C ILE A 186 -4.12 11.86 6.51
N GLN A 187 -3.23 12.84 6.71
CA GLN A 187 -3.56 14.04 7.47
C GLN A 187 -4.77 14.77 6.87
N ARG A 188 -4.77 15.02 5.55
CA ARG A 188 -5.90 15.67 4.87
C ARG A 188 -7.20 14.89 4.99
N MET A 189 -7.13 13.57 4.83
CA MET A 189 -8.29 12.68 4.95
C MET A 189 -8.90 12.75 6.36
N VAL A 190 -8.07 12.76 7.41
CA VAL A 190 -8.51 12.92 8.81
C VAL A 190 -9.04 14.33 9.09
N GLU A 191 -8.44 15.37 8.51
CA GLU A 191 -8.86 16.77 8.68
C GLU A 191 -10.20 17.06 8.00
N GLN A 192 -10.52 16.38 6.90
CA GLN A 192 -11.79 16.52 6.19
C GLN A 192 -12.98 15.93 6.97
N ASN A 193 -12.72 14.96 7.85
CA ASN A 193 -13.75 14.21 8.57
C ASN A 193 -13.47 14.14 10.09
N PRO A 194 -13.38 15.30 10.78
CA PRO A 194 -12.87 15.36 12.15
C PRO A 194 -13.80 14.71 13.19
N ASP A 195 -15.08 14.57 12.88
CA ASP A 195 -16.11 14.10 13.81
C ASP A 195 -16.41 12.59 13.66
N HIS A 196 -15.84 11.94 12.64
CA HIS A 196 -16.07 10.53 12.39
C HIS A 196 -15.15 9.66 13.28
N ALA A 197 -15.74 8.66 13.94
CA ALA A 197 -15.06 7.90 15.01
C ALA A 197 -13.77 7.21 14.53
N PHE A 198 -13.78 6.65 13.32
CA PHE A 198 -12.58 6.07 12.71
C PHE A 198 -11.45 7.09 12.58
N HIS A 199 -11.74 8.28 12.05
CA HIS A 199 -10.72 9.33 11.83
C HIS A 199 -10.18 9.91 13.15
N GLN A 200 -11.00 9.96 14.20
CA GLN A 200 -10.53 10.29 15.55
C GLN A 200 -9.52 9.25 16.05
N GLY A 201 -9.83 7.96 15.89
CA GLY A 201 -8.90 6.88 16.22
C GLY A 201 -7.58 6.95 15.46
N ILE A 202 -7.62 7.30 14.16
CA ILE A 202 -6.42 7.56 13.37
C ILE A 202 -5.65 8.77 13.93
N ARG A 203 -6.32 9.89 14.21
CA ARG A 203 -5.66 11.08 14.78
C ARG A 203 -4.93 10.79 16.09
N GLU A 204 -5.54 9.99 16.97
CA GLU A 204 -4.92 9.61 18.25
C GLU A 204 -3.76 8.63 18.08
N LYS A 205 -3.85 7.73 17.09
CA LYS A 205 -2.85 6.68 16.84
C LYS A 205 -1.58 7.20 16.17
N TYR A 206 -1.71 8.17 15.26
CA TYR A 206 -0.59 8.69 14.48
C TYR A 206 -0.16 10.07 15.02
N ASP A 207 0.90 10.09 15.82
CA ASP A 207 1.44 11.24 16.56
C ASP A 207 1.89 12.45 15.74
N TRP A 208 1.96 12.32 14.41
CA TRP A 208 2.39 13.36 13.48
C TRP A 208 1.23 14.01 12.70
N ILE A 209 0.00 13.59 12.96
CA ILE A 209 -1.24 14.22 12.46
C ILE A 209 -1.64 15.34 13.42
#